data_AF-A0A973P3R3-F1
#
_entry.id   AF-A0A973P3R3-F1
#
_cell.length_a   1.000
_cell.length_b   1.000
_cell.length_c   1.000
_cell.angle_alpha   90.00
_cell.angle_beta   90.00
_cell.angle_gamma   90.00
#
_symmetry.space_group_name_H-M   'P 1'
#
loop_
_entity.id
_entity.type
_entity.pdbx_description
1 polymer ?
#
loop_
_entity_poly.entity_id
_entity_poly.type
_entity_poly.pdbx_seq_one_letter_code
_entity_poly.pdbx_strand_id
1 'polypeptide(L)'
;MSLQTGAAPERHAPFWQSWDSWQFRESVWSHGDEVYQHLCEHLLLQERLQPYLQRLAEEAQQAGLPPVRPLFVEFPADAVAWEVDDQFLLGADILIAPVAEADARHWFVYLPEGADWIDAASGQVREGGWAVQVCVPVDRLVVFVRRPLSP
;
A
#
# COMPACT_ATOMS: atom_id res chain seq x y z
N MET A 1 24.44 -49.61 -20.22
CA MET A 1 23.73 -50.46 -19.23
C MET A 1 22.63 -49.58 -18.66
N SER A 2 21.39 -49.92 -19.00
CA SER A 2 20.21 -49.07 -18.88
C SER A 2 19.54 -49.18 -17.50
N LEU A 3 18.89 -48.08 -17.09
CA LEU A 3 17.76 -47.95 -16.13
C LEU A 3 18.13 -48.21 -14.65
N GLN A 4 17.73 -47.36 -13.69
CA GLN A 4 16.33 -47.10 -13.37
C GLN A 4 16.06 -45.70 -12.81
N THR A 5 15.04 -45.08 -13.40
CA THR A 5 14.09 -44.14 -12.80
C THR A 5 13.49 -44.75 -11.52
N GLY A 6 13.54 -44.01 -10.41
CA GLY A 6 12.84 -44.35 -9.16
C GLY A 6 12.04 -43.16 -8.68
N ALA A 7 10.73 -43.18 -8.91
CA ALA A 7 9.77 -42.27 -8.32
C ALA A 7 9.61 -42.55 -6.80
N ALA A 8 9.53 -41.45 -6.03
CA ALA A 8 9.03 -41.18 -4.66
C ALA A 8 8.86 -42.31 -3.61
N PRO A 9 8.95 -41.94 -2.31
CA PRO A 9 7.67 -41.71 -1.67
C PRO A 9 7.61 -40.36 -0.97
N GLU A 10 6.50 -39.67 -1.25
CA GLU A 10 5.95 -38.59 -0.45
C GLU A 10 5.83 -39.07 0.99
N ARG A 11 6.76 -38.63 1.84
CA ARG A 11 6.59 -38.67 3.29
C ARG A 11 6.28 -37.26 3.71
N HIS A 12 5.01 -37.04 4.06
CA HIS A 12 4.51 -35.82 4.68
C HIS A 12 5.53 -35.30 5.69
N ALA A 13 6.21 -34.22 5.33
CA ALA A 13 6.92 -33.43 6.32
C ALA A 13 5.90 -33.09 7.43
N PRO A 14 6.24 -33.23 8.72
CA PRO A 14 5.36 -32.81 9.80
C PRO A 14 4.89 -31.38 9.52
N PHE A 15 3.62 -31.07 9.73
CA PHE A 15 3.09 -29.77 9.31
C PHE A 15 3.90 -28.59 9.87
N TRP A 16 4.53 -28.76 11.04
CA TRP A 16 5.45 -27.81 11.65
C TRP A 16 6.73 -27.55 10.84
N GLN A 17 7.27 -28.53 10.12
CA GLN A 17 8.40 -28.33 9.19
C GLN A 17 7.99 -27.54 7.94
N SER A 18 6.71 -27.61 7.54
CA SER A 18 6.21 -26.76 6.46
C SER A 18 6.17 -25.29 6.88
N TRP A 19 5.83 -25.00 8.15
CA TRP A 19 5.78 -23.62 8.68
C TRP A 19 7.15 -22.95 8.70
N ASP A 20 8.21 -23.66 9.07
CA ASP A 20 9.59 -23.13 8.99
C ASP A 20 9.98 -22.81 7.54
N SER A 21 9.58 -23.64 6.57
CA SER A 21 9.89 -23.41 5.15
C SER A 21 9.10 -22.26 4.50
N TRP A 22 7.89 -21.95 4.99
CA TRP A 22 7.13 -20.76 4.59
C TRP A 22 7.70 -19.49 5.23
N GLN A 23 7.98 -19.51 6.54
CA GLN A 23 8.60 -18.37 7.22
C GLN A 23 9.97 -18.04 6.65
N PHE A 24 10.79 -19.04 6.33
CA PHE A 24 12.13 -18.76 5.81
C PHE A 24 12.08 -18.17 4.40
N ARG A 25 11.18 -18.65 3.52
CA ARG A 25 11.08 -18.14 2.13
C ARG A 25 10.35 -16.81 2.01
N GLU A 26 9.46 -16.47 2.93
CA GLU A 26 8.75 -15.17 2.94
C GLU A 26 9.39 -14.16 3.89
N SER A 27 10.45 -14.54 4.62
CA SER A 27 11.14 -13.63 5.53
C SER A 27 11.92 -12.56 4.79
N VAL A 28 11.98 -11.38 5.41
CA VAL A 28 12.68 -10.19 4.91
C VAL A 28 14.15 -10.45 4.60
N TRP A 29 14.82 -11.32 5.38
CA TRP A 29 16.24 -11.65 5.24
C TRP A 29 16.54 -12.77 4.22
N SER A 30 15.54 -13.31 3.54
CA SER A 30 15.72 -14.38 2.53
C SER A 30 15.88 -13.88 1.09
N HIS A 31 15.69 -12.57 0.86
CA HIS A 31 15.58 -11.98 -0.48
C HIS A 31 16.83 -11.19 -0.93
N GLY A 32 17.94 -11.28 -0.19
CA GLY A 32 19.18 -10.55 -0.46
C GLY A 32 19.19 -9.12 0.12
N ASP A 33 20.38 -8.51 0.18
CA ASP A 33 20.62 -7.26 0.93
C ASP A 33 19.82 -6.06 0.40
N GLU A 34 19.61 -5.96 -0.91
CA GLU A 34 18.85 -4.87 -1.54
C GLU A 34 17.37 -4.94 -1.17
N VAL A 35 16.73 -6.12 -1.31
CA VAL A 35 15.33 -6.31 -0.93
C VAL A 35 15.14 -6.16 0.58
N TYR A 36 16.10 -6.63 1.37
CA TYR A 36 16.11 -6.48 2.82
C TYR A 36 16.02 -5.02 3.26
N GLN A 37 16.80 -4.11 2.64
CA GLN A 37 16.76 -2.68 2.96
C GLN A 37 15.38 -2.07 2.71
N HIS A 38 14.80 -2.30 1.53
CA HIS A 38 13.47 -1.79 1.19
C HIS A 38 12.39 -2.32 2.15
N LEU A 39 12.47 -3.60 2.55
CA LEU A 39 11.54 -4.18 3.50
C LEU A 39 11.70 -3.61 4.92
N CYS A 40 12.94 -3.35 5.36
CA CYS A 40 13.18 -2.65 6.63
C CYS A 40 12.60 -1.23 6.63
N GLU A 41 12.71 -0.49 5.52
CA GLU A 41 12.10 0.84 5.41
C GLU A 41 10.58 0.80 5.51
N HIS A 42 9.94 -0.20 4.88
CA HIS A 42 8.50 -0.42 5.02
C HIS A 42 8.08 -0.79 6.45
N LEU A 43 8.85 -1.63 7.14
CA LEU A 43 8.59 -1.97 8.54
C LEU A 43 8.69 -0.73 9.44
N LEU A 44 9.70 0.12 9.24
CA LEU A 44 9.84 1.38 9.98
C LEU A 44 8.70 2.36 9.68
N LEU A 45 8.18 2.37 8.45
CA LEU A 45 6.99 3.15 8.09
C LEU A 45 5.75 2.64 8.84
N GLN A 46 5.55 1.32 8.91
CA GLN A 46 4.43 0.73 9.65
C GLN A 46 4.46 1.12 11.13
N GLU A 47 5.63 1.05 11.78
CA GLU A 47 5.81 1.51 13.17
C GLU A 47 5.44 2.98 13.33
N ARG A 48 5.84 3.85 12.39
CA ARG A 48 5.48 5.29 12.41
C ARG A 48 3.99 5.53 12.20
N LEU A 49 3.31 4.65 11.46
CA LEU A 49 1.87 4.73 11.22
C LEU A 49 1.05 4.12 12.35
N GLN A 50 1.64 3.34 13.26
CA GLN A 50 0.91 2.65 14.34
C GLN A 50 0.01 3.59 15.16
N PRO A 51 0.46 4.78 15.61
CA PRO A 51 -0.43 5.70 16.32
C PRO A 51 -1.60 6.18 15.46
N TYR A 52 -1.40 6.34 14.15
CA TYR A 52 -2.46 6.70 13.22
C TYR A 52 -3.48 5.59 13.07
N LEU A 53 -3.02 4.36 12.84
CA LEU A 53 -3.88 3.18 12.71
C LEU A 53 -4.71 2.95 13.98
N GLN A 54 -4.15 3.22 15.16
CA GLN A 54 -4.89 3.16 16.41
C GLN A 54 -6.04 4.18 16.45
N ARG A 55 -5.82 5.42 16.01
CA ARG A 55 -6.88 6.42 15.87
C ARG A 55 -7.97 5.97 14.90
N LEU A 56 -7.59 5.36 13.77
CA LEU A 56 -8.57 4.84 12.81
C LEU A 56 -9.39 3.67 13.38
N ALA A 57 -8.79 2.83 14.22
CA ALA A 57 -9.51 1.76 14.90
C ALA A 57 -10.55 2.31 15.89
N GLU A 58 -10.21 3.38 16.62
CA GLU A 58 -11.13 4.09 17.49
C GLU A 58 -12.28 4.75 16.70
N GLU A 59 -11.97 5.42 15.58
CA GLU A 59 -12.97 6.01 14.66
C GLU A 59 -13.91 4.94 14.11
N ALA A 60 -13.38 3.78 13.70
CA ALA A 60 -14.17 2.65 13.23
C ALA A 60 -15.12 2.13 14.31
N GLN A 61 -14.68 2.08 15.57
CA GLN A 61 -15.53 1.65 16.69
C GLN A 61 -16.64 2.66 16.99
N GLN A 62 -16.35 3.95 16.91
CA GLN A 62 -17.28 5.02 17.31
C GLN A 62 -18.27 5.41 16.20
N ALA A 63 -17.80 5.51 14.96
CA ALA A 63 -18.54 6.04 13.82
C ALA A 63 -18.85 4.98 12.75
N GLY A 64 -18.27 3.77 12.85
CA GLY A 64 -18.45 2.72 11.85
C GLY A 64 -17.70 2.96 10.54
N LEU A 65 -16.74 3.89 10.52
CA LEU A 65 -15.97 4.23 9.33
C LEU A 65 -14.78 3.24 9.16
N PRO A 66 -14.66 2.56 8.01
CA PRO A 66 -13.56 1.62 7.82
C PRO A 66 -12.22 2.36 7.68
N PRO A 67 -11.11 1.84 8.26
CA PRO A 67 -9.79 2.47 8.14
C PRO A 67 -9.32 2.64 6.69
N VAL A 68 -9.63 1.69 5.82
CA VAL A 68 -9.44 1.81 4.37
C VAL A 68 -10.79 2.09 3.74
N ARG A 69 -10.91 3.22 3.05
CA ARG A 69 -12.18 3.70 2.47
C ARG A 69 -11.99 4.24 1.05
N PRO A 70 -12.99 4.03 0.17
CA PRO A 70 -12.99 4.65 -1.15
C PRO A 70 -13.16 6.17 -1.04
N LEU A 71 -12.77 6.90 -2.09
CA LEU A 71 -12.69 8.36 -2.06
C LEU A 71 -14.04 9.03 -1.76
N PHE A 72 -15.13 8.53 -2.35
CA PHE A 72 -16.47 9.10 -2.18
C PHE A 72 -16.96 9.13 -0.72
N VAL A 73 -16.39 8.31 0.18
CA VAL A 73 -16.74 8.34 1.61
C VAL A 73 -16.33 9.68 2.24
N GLU A 74 -15.16 10.20 1.88
CA GLU A 74 -14.65 11.48 2.38
C GLU A 74 -15.04 12.66 1.48
N PHE A 75 -15.26 12.40 0.19
CA PHE A 75 -15.54 13.41 -0.82
C PHE A 75 -16.88 13.14 -1.53
N PRO A 76 -18.03 13.11 -0.83
CA PRO A 76 -19.30 12.73 -1.43
C PRO A 76 -19.84 13.76 -2.44
N ALA A 77 -19.38 15.02 -2.36
CA ALA A 77 -19.78 16.09 -3.28
C ALA A 77 -19.00 16.08 -4.60
N ASP A 78 -17.88 15.36 -4.65
CA ASP A 78 -17.01 15.26 -5.83
C ASP A 78 -17.48 14.08 -6.69
N ALA A 79 -18.05 14.37 -7.85
CA ALA A 79 -18.59 13.34 -8.74
C ALA A 79 -17.51 12.36 -9.25
N VAL A 80 -16.27 12.83 -9.44
CA VAL A 80 -15.17 11.99 -9.93
C VAL A 80 -14.73 11.01 -8.86
N ALA A 81 -14.77 11.40 -7.58
CA ALA A 81 -14.47 10.50 -6.46
C ALA A 81 -15.38 9.26 -6.37
N TRP A 82 -16.57 9.29 -7.02
CA TRP A 82 -17.46 8.13 -7.13
C TRP A 82 -17.09 7.15 -8.24
N GLU A 83 -16.36 7.62 -9.26
CA GLU A 83 -15.98 6.82 -10.44
C GLU A 83 -14.62 6.16 -10.29
N VAL A 84 -13.80 6.63 -9.35
CA VAL A 84 -12.44 6.19 -9.14
C VAL A 84 -12.39 4.87 -8.35
N ASP A 85 -11.76 3.84 -8.91
CA ASP A 85 -11.68 2.48 -8.36
C ASP A 85 -10.25 1.95 -8.17
N ASP A 86 -9.24 2.67 -8.64
CA ASP A 86 -7.81 2.29 -8.63
C ASP A 86 -7.00 2.95 -7.50
N GLN A 87 -7.64 3.69 -6.62
CA GLN A 87 -7.03 4.36 -5.47
C GLN A 87 -7.99 4.43 -4.28
N PHE A 88 -7.43 4.57 -3.09
CA PHE A 88 -8.20 4.58 -1.85
C PHE A 88 -7.56 5.49 -0.80
N LEU A 89 -8.32 5.76 0.26
CA LEU A 89 -7.86 6.49 1.43
C LEU A 89 -7.60 5.53 2.59
N LEU A 90 -6.47 5.72 3.26
CA LEU A 90 -6.23 5.24 4.61
C LEU A 90 -6.60 6.38 5.57
N GLY A 91 -7.70 6.20 6.28
CA GLY A 91 -8.34 7.24 7.06
C GLY A 91 -8.85 8.36 6.16
N ALA A 92 -8.82 9.60 6.66
CA ALA A 92 -9.23 10.79 5.91
C ALA A 92 -8.03 11.57 5.33
N ASP A 93 -6.80 11.11 5.63
CA ASP A 93 -5.59 11.91 5.49
C ASP A 93 -4.59 11.35 4.48
N ILE A 94 -4.62 10.04 4.18
CA ILE A 94 -3.59 9.41 3.33
C ILE A 94 -4.26 8.80 2.10
N LEU A 95 -3.91 9.29 0.91
CA LEU A 95 -4.34 8.73 -0.37
C LEU A 95 -3.25 7.82 -0.92
N ILE A 96 -3.64 6.61 -1.30
CA ILE A 96 -2.76 5.58 -1.82
C ILE A 96 -3.27 5.17 -3.20
N ALA A 97 -2.39 5.22 -4.19
CA ALA A 97 -2.65 4.77 -5.56
C ALA A 97 -1.67 3.63 -5.91
N PRO A 98 -2.07 2.36 -5.72
CA PRO A 98 -1.25 1.22 -6.10
C PRO A 98 -1.07 1.19 -7.63
N VAL A 99 0.16 0.98 -8.09
CA VAL A 99 0.43 0.81 -9.52
C VAL A 99 0.16 -0.64 -9.89
N ALA A 100 -0.92 -0.85 -10.64
CA ALA A 100 -1.41 -2.18 -11.00
C ALA A 100 -0.85 -2.72 -12.34
N GLU A 101 -0.04 -1.92 -13.05
CA GLU A 101 0.50 -2.26 -14.36
C GLU A 101 2.02 -2.49 -14.30
N ALA A 102 2.47 -3.61 -14.87
CA ALA A 102 3.89 -3.94 -14.95
C ALA A 102 4.63 -2.95 -15.88
N ASP A 103 5.85 -2.56 -15.49
CA ASP A 103 6.72 -1.64 -16.23
C ASP A 103 6.15 -0.23 -16.49
N ALA A 104 5.05 0.13 -15.83
CA ALA A 104 4.51 1.48 -15.89
C ALA A 104 5.57 2.48 -15.42
N ARG A 105 5.86 3.49 -16.26
CA ARG A 105 6.79 4.59 -15.92
C ARG A 105 6.06 5.79 -15.34
N HIS A 106 4.78 5.91 -15.67
CA HIS A 106 3.93 7.00 -15.22
C HIS A 106 2.56 6.44 -14.85
N TRP A 107 1.94 7.06 -13.86
CA TRP A 107 0.58 6.75 -13.43
C TRP A 107 -0.20 8.05 -13.27
N PHE A 108 -1.51 8.01 -13.51
CA PHE A 108 -2.39 9.14 -13.22
C PHE A 108 -3.07 8.87 -11.89
N VAL A 109 -3.02 9.84 -11.00
CA VAL A 109 -3.69 9.77 -9.69
C VAL A 109 -4.67 10.92 -9.60
N TYR A 110 -5.93 10.61 -9.37
CA TYR A 110 -6.94 11.61 -9.11
C TYR A 110 -6.77 12.18 -7.69
N LEU A 111 -6.69 13.50 -7.58
CA LEU A 111 -6.71 14.18 -6.28
C LEU A 111 -8.11 14.74 -6.06
N PRO A 112 -8.86 14.29 -5.04
CA PRO A 112 -10.22 14.77 -4.79
C PRO A 112 -10.32 16.28 -4.57
N GLU A 113 -11.40 16.88 -5.05
CA GLU A 113 -11.71 18.29 -4.83
C GLU A 113 -11.96 18.58 -3.34
N GLY A 114 -11.69 19.81 -2.89
CA GLY A 114 -11.93 20.24 -1.50
C GLY A 114 -10.80 19.90 -0.53
N ALA A 115 -9.65 19.47 -1.04
CA ALA A 115 -8.41 19.33 -0.28
C ALA A 115 -7.17 19.61 -1.13
N ASP A 116 -6.15 20.18 -0.50
CA ASP A 116 -4.79 20.17 -1.03
C ASP A 116 -4.09 18.89 -0.59
N TRP A 117 -3.18 18.40 -1.41
CA TRP A 117 -2.46 17.15 -1.21
C TRP A 117 -0.96 17.39 -1.29
N ILE A 118 -0.22 16.74 -0.41
CA ILE A 118 1.24 16.76 -0.39
C ILE A 118 1.74 15.43 -0.94
N ASP A 119 2.48 15.47 -2.04
CA ASP A 119 3.16 14.30 -2.56
C ASP A 119 4.22 13.82 -1.54
N ALA A 120 4.07 12.62 -1.01
CA ALA A 120 4.96 12.09 0.03
C ALA A 120 6.40 11.85 -0.48
N ALA A 121 6.60 11.77 -1.81
CA ALA A 121 7.90 11.60 -2.40
C ALA A 121 8.61 12.93 -2.64
N SER A 122 7.93 13.90 -3.24
CA SER A 122 8.53 15.19 -3.61
C SER A 122 8.34 16.31 -2.59
N GLY A 123 7.40 16.15 -1.65
CA GLY A 123 6.98 17.20 -0.70
C GLY A 123 6.19 18.34 -1.36
N GLN A 124 5.89 18.24 -2.66
CA GLN A 124 5.15 19.28 -3.38
C GLN A 124 3.67 19.27 -3.01
N VAL A 125 3.12 20.45 -2.79
CA VAL A 125 1.69 20.66 -2.64
C VAL A 125 1.04 20.67 -4.02
N ARG A 126 -0.07 19.93 -4.15
CA ARG A 126 -0.92 19.86 -5.32
C ARG A 126 -2.35 20.16 -4.90
N GLU A 127 -2.98 21.09 -5.59
CA GLU A 127 -4.40 21.36 -5.41
C GLU A 127 -5.23 20.14 -5.89
N GLY A 128 -6.33 19.88 -5.21
CA GLY A 128 -7.28 18.82 -5.56
C GLY A 128 -8.24 19.24 -6.67
N GLY A 129 -9.01 18.28 -7.18
CA GLY A 129 -10.00 18.44 -8.25
C GLY A 129 -9.52 17.95 -9.62
N TRP A 130 -8.31 17.41 -9.73
CA TRP A 130 -7.79 16.89 -11.00
C TRP A 130 -6.82 15.74 -10.85
N ALA A 131 -6.64 15.00 -11.94
CA ALA A 131 -5.63 13.96 -12.04
C ALA A 131 -4.23 14.56 -12.23
N VAL A 132 -3.27 14.01 -11.51
CA VAL A 132 -1.85 14.37 -11.61
C VAL A 132 -1.07 13.20 -12.16
N GLN A 133 -0.17 13.48 -13.10
CA GLN A 133 0.79 12.47 -13.57
C GLN A 133 1.95 12.39 -12.58
N VAL A 134 2.24 11.17 -12.14
CA VAL A 134 3.39 10.86 -11.27
C VAL A 134 4.33 9.91 -11.99
N CYS A 135 5.62 10.01 -11.69
CA CYS A 135 6.58 8.97 -12.04
C CYS A 135 6.36 7.78 -11.10
N VAL A 136 6.38 6.57 -11.65
CA VAL A 136 6.28 5.34 -10.87
C VAL A 136 7.69 4.85 -10.53
N PRO A 137 8.12 4.98 -9.27
CA PRO A 137 9.30 4.27 -8.78
C PRO A 137 9.00 2.77 -8.64
N VAL A 138 9.98 1.92 -8.96
CA VAL A 138 9.86 0.45 -8.86
C VAL A 138 9.74 0.00 -7.40
N ASP A 139 10.19 0.83 -6.47
CA ASP A 139 10.44 0.54 -5.07
C ASP A 139 9.52 1.29 -4.10
N ARG A 140 8.56 2.09 -4.58
CA ARG A 140 7.75 2.95 -3.71
C ARG A 140 6.29 3.03 -4.14
N LEU A 141 5.40 3.01 -3.14
CA LEU A 141 3.99 3.31 -3.33
C LEU A 141 3.79 4.79 -3.67
N VAL A 142 2.83 5.07 -4.55
CA VAL A 142 2.38 6.43 -4.79
C VAL A 142 1.45 6.84 -3.66
N VAL A 143 1.91 7.80 -2.84
CA VAL A 143 1.21 8.24 -1.63
C VAL A 143 1.12 9.75 -1.60
N PHE A 144 -0.07 10.25 -1.30
CA PHE A 144 -0.34 11.66 -1.03
C PHE A 144 -0.90 11.82 0.37
N VAL A 145 -0.45 12.85 1.08
CA VAL A 145 -0.93 13.21 2.41
C VAL A 145 -1.76 14.48 2.30
N ARG A 146 -2.98 14.45 2.82
CA ARG A 146 -3.86 15.61 2.88
C ARG A 146 -3.17 16.73 3.63
N ARG A 147 -3.11 17.91 3.02
CA ARG A 147 -2.55 19.09 3.66
C ARG A 147 -3.50 19.51 4.79
N PRO A 148 -3.01 19.65 6.04
CA PRO A 148 -3.83 20.22 7.09
C PRO A 148 -4.18 21.66 6.69
N LEU A 149 -5.46 22.03 6.85
CA LEU A 149 -5.91 23.40 6.69
C LEU A 149 -5.05 24.27 7.62
N SER A 150 -4.38 25.28 7.06
CA SER A 150 -3.71 26.27 7.90
C SER A 150 -4.79 26.99 8.72
N PRO A 151 -4.61 27.11 10.06
CA PRO A 151 -5.59 27.72 10.94
C PRO A 151 -5.82 29.21 10.64
#